data_AF-A0A5J4PW49-F1
#
_entry.id   AF-A0A5J4PW49-F1
#
_cell.length_a   1.000
_cell.length_b   1.000
_cell.length_c   1.000
_cell.angle_alpha   90.00
_cell.angle_beta   90.00
_cell.angle_gamma   90.00
#
_symmetry.space_group_name_H-M   'P 1'
#
loop_
_entity.id
_entity.type
_entity.pdbx_description
1 polymer ?
#
loop_
_entity_poly.entity_id
_entity_poly.type
_entity_poly.pdbx_seq_one_letter_code
_entity_poly.pdbx_strand_id
1 'polypeptide(L)'
;INQGTQFTQCICNGGDGGAIYAKIEQNSSLEISEGVIFEQCETKQSTQSQKGGRGGAIYIDINFGSLVSFAIKDGLFSKCKATSLLTNTLSGFGGGIFIAGSGDYSVQSKRLDLKGMKIDLNTATQGGQTLYVVMNKLKEWCNYGIAGEYVKELYSNNVKQNKALNHKKEAAEELYILISTLE
;
A
#
# COMPACT_ATOMS: atom_id res chain seq x y z
N ILE A 1 13.58 8.22 -6.50
CA ILE A 1 14.44 7.01 -6.33
C ILE A 1 14.40 6.28 -7.66
N ASN A 2 15.55 6.02 -8.26
CA ASN A 2 15.61 5.58 -9.65
C ASN A 2 16.73 4.57 -9.91
N GLN A 3 17.14 4.44 -11.18
CA GLN A 3 17.98 3.39 -11.76
C GLN A 3 19.03 2.79 -10.83
N GLY A 4 19.12 1.46 -10.82
CA GLY A 4 20.15 0.71 -10.10
C GLY A 4 19.93 0.62 -8.58
N THR A 5 18.85 1.21 -8.05
CA THR A 5 18.54 1.12 -6.62
C THR A 5 17.84 -0.18 -6.28
N GLN A 6 18.35 -0.88 -5.27
CA GLN A 6 17.72 -2.08 -4.70
C GLN A 6 17.70 -2.00 -3.18
N PHE A 7 16.55 -2.28 -2.58
CA PHE A 7 16.37 -2.49 -1.16
C PHE A 7 16.12 -3.97 -0.93
N THR A 8 17.10 -4.67 -0.36
CA THR A 8 17.02 -6.11 -0.14
C THR A 8 17.10 -6.40 1.35
N GLN A 9 16.14 -7.17 1.87
CA GLN A 9 16.12 -7.61 3.28
C GLN A 9 16.19 -6.46 4.30
N CYS A 10 15.57 -5.32 3.97
CA CYS A 10 15.40 -4.23 4.92
C CYS A 10 14.30 -4.59 5.93
N ILE A 11 14.65 -4.76 7.20
CA ILE A 11 13.74 -5.24 8.25
C ILE A 11 13.57 -4.18 9.33
N CYS A 12 12.33 -3.80 9.59
CA CYS A 12 11.96 -2.89 10.66
C CYS A 12 11.20 -3.63 11.78
N ASN A 13 11.75 -3.59 13.00
CA ASN A 13 11.15 -4.20 14.20
C ASN A 13 10.53 -3.11 15.09
N GLY A 14 9.20 -3.06 15.12
CA GLY A 14 8.44 -2.10 15.94
C GLY A 14 8.12 -0.76 15.29
N GLY A 15 8.58 -0.54 14.05
CA GLY A 15 8.22 0.61 13.22
C GLY A 15 7.46 0.19 11.95
N ASP A 16 7.28 1.14 11.03
CA ASP A 16 6.62 0.95 9.75
C ASP A 16 7.61 1.23 8.60
N GLY A 17 7.36 0.64 7.43
CA GLY A 17 8.28 0.72 6.30
C GLY A 17 9.56 -0.07 6.54
N GLY A 18 9.68 -1.28 6.00
CA GLY A 18 10.89 -2.09 6.18
C GLY A 18 12.11 -1.42 5.55
N ALA A 19 11.92 -0.77 4.39
CA ALA A 19 12.93 0.00 3.68
C ALA A 19 12.72 1.52 3.82
N ILE A 20 11.48 2.00 3.61
CA ILE A 20 11.19 3.44 3.56
C ILE A 20 9.98 3.75 4.44
N TYR A 21 10.18 4.65 5.40
CA TYR A 21 9.11 5.44 5.98
C TYR A 21 9.18 6.84 5.36
N ALA A 22 8.10 7.31 4.72
CA ALA A 22 8.05 8.66 4.19
C ALA A 22 6.82 9.41 4.67
N LYS A 23 7.05 10.66 5.07
CA LYS A 23 6.00 11.65 5.31
C LYS A 23 6.00 12.64 4.15
N ILE A 24 4.89 12.72 3.41
CA ILE A 24 4.76 13.56 2.21
C ILE A 24 3.79 14.70 2.53
N GLU A 25 4.36 15.88 2.79
CA GLU A 25 3.64 17.09 3.16
C GLU A 25 4.16 18.29 2.36
N GLN A 26 3.36 19.36 2.25
CA GLN A 26 3.80 20.69 1.79
C GLN A 26 4.61 20.69 0.49
N ASN A 27 3.94 20.59 -0.66
CA ASN A 27 4.58 20.70 -1.98
C ASN A 27 5.70 19.67 -2.23
N SER A 28 5.66 18.51 -1.55
CA SER A 28 6.65 17.45 -1.71
C SER A 28 6.16 16.32 -2.61
N SER A 29 7.13 15.62 -3.19
CA SER A 29 6.89 14.51 -4.10
C SER A 29 7.82 13.34 -3.81
N LEU A 30 7.30 12.13 -3.87
CA LEU A 30 8.10 10.92 -3.91
C LEU A 30 7.81 10.16 -5.21
N GLU A 31 8.84 9.93 -6.01
CA GLU A 31 8.76 9.12 -7.22
C GLU A 31 9.71 7.92 -7.14
N ILE A 32 9.20 6.76 -7.56
CA ILE A 32 9.95 5.52 -7.79
C ILE A 32 9.87 5.19 -9.27
N SER A 33 11.00 5.11 -9.95
CA SER A 33 11.06 4.95 -11.41
C SER A 33 12.29 4.16 -11.84
N GLU A 34 12.38 3.80 -13.12
CA GLU A 34 13.58 3.18 -13.72
C GLU A 34 13.99 1.85 -13.06
N GLY A 35 13.01 1.03 -12.67
CA GLY A 35 13.22 -0.37 -12.29
C GLY A 35 13.78 -0.57 -10.89
N VAL A 36 13.44 0.29 -9.92
CA VAL A 36 13.81 0.10 -8.51
C VAL A 36 13.24 -1.21 -7.97
N ILE A 37 14.02 -1.94 -7.16
CA ILE A 37 13.59 -3.21 -6.57
C ILE A 37 13.49 -3.08 -5.05
N PHE A 38 12.38 -3.57 -4.51
CA PHE A 38 12.20 -3.88 -3.09
C PHE A 38 12.01 -5.39 -2.97
N GLU A 39 13.00 -6.08 -2.42
CA GLU A 39 12.99 -7.53 -2.29
C GLU A 39 13.13 -7.95 -0.83
N GLN A 40 12.21 -8.80 -0.36
CA GLN A 40 12.25 -9.39 0.99
C GLN A 40 12.30 -8.35 2.12
N CYS A 41 11.81 -7.14 1.90
CA CYS A 41 11.66 -6.15 2.97
C CYS A 41 10.55 -6.57 3.95
N GLU A 42 10.74 -6.34 5.24
CA GLU A 42 9.78 -6.76 6.25
C GLU A 42 9.54 -5.68 7.32
N THR A 43 8.29 -5.59 7.78
CA THR A 43 7.96 -4.92 9.05
C THR A 43 7.34 -5.89 10.03
N LYS A 44 7.69 -5.73 11.31
CA LYS A 44 7.14 -6.51 12.42
C LYS A 44 6.58 -5.57 13.47
N GLN A 45 5.34 -5.79 13.88
CA GLN A 45 4.75 -5.08 15.01
C GLN A 45 5.56 -5.32 16.30
N SER A 46 5.74 -4.27 17.09
CA SER A 46 6.33 -4.38 18.43
C SER A 46 5.33 -5.00 19.39
N THR A 47 5.74 -6.06 20.10
CA THR A 47 4.94 -6.65 21.18
C THR A 47 4.93 -5.79 22.44
N GLN A 48 5.91 -4.90 22.61
CA GLN A 48 6.05 -4.04 23.79
C GLN A 48 5.19 -2.77 23.70
N SER A 49 5.08 -2.20 22.49
CA SER A 49 4.39 -0.92 22.28
C SER A 49 3.13 -1.03 21.42
N GLN A 50 2.83 -2.20 20.84
CA GLN A 50 1.75 -2.44 19.88
C GLN A 50 1.82 -1.54 18.62
N LYS A 51 2.95 -0.85 18.40
CA LYS A 51 3.19 0.04 17.26
C LYS A 51 3.92 -0.70 16.13
N GLY A 52 3.85 -0.10 14.94
CA GLY A 52 4.56 -0.57 13.76
C GLY A 52 3.85 -1.70 13.02
N GLY A 53 4.57 -2.35 12.11
CA GLY A 53 4.11 -3.52 11.36
C GLY A 53 3.25 -3.18 10.14
N ARG A 54 3.32 -1.97 9.58
CA ARG A 54 2.64 -1.59 8.34
C ARG A 54 3.65 -1.31 7.23
N GLY A 55 3.33 -1.70 6.00
CA GLY A 55 4.16 -1.37 4.83
C GLY A 55 5.46 -2.15 4.83
N GLY A 56 5.43 -3.42 4.43
CA GLY A 56 6.59 -4.31 4.54
C GLY A 56 7.85 -3.76 3.85
N ALA A 57 7.71 -3.09 2.71
CA ALA A 57 8.77 -2.27 2.12
C ALA A 57 8.60 -0.78 2.44
N ILE A 58 7.44 -0.21 2.12
CA ILE A 58 7.20 1.22 2.17
C ILE A 58 5.99 1.55 3.03
N TYR A 59 6.16 2.50 3.94
CA TYR A 59 5.07 3.19 4.62
C TYR A 59 5.05 4.66 4.20
N ILE A 60 3.88 5.14 3.79
CA ILE A 60 3.63 6.53 3.42
C ILE A 60 2.57 7.13 4.35
N ASP A 61 2.91 8.26 4.98
CA ASP A 61 1.98 9.20 5.62
C ASP A 61 1.87 10.45 4.75
N ILE A 62 0.71 10.67 4.13
CA ILE A 62 0.52 11.73 3.13
C ILE A 62 -0.56 12.74 3.53
N ASN A 63 -0.31 14.03 3.32
CA ASN A 63 -1.33 15.05 3.46
C ASN A 63 -1.99 15.35 2.10
N PHE A 64 -3.07 14.64 1.80
CA PHE A 64 -3.83 14.74 0.55
C PHE A 64 -4.46 16.12 0.31
N GLY A 65 -4.65 16.93 1.36
CA GLY A 65 -5.17 18.29 1.24
C GLY A 65 -4.14 19.31 0.72
N SER A 66 -2.88 18.91 0.56
CA SER A 66 -1.79 19.75 0.07
C SER A 66 -1.35 19.37 -1.35
N LEU A 67 -0.47 20.17 -1.97
CA LEU A 67 0.04 19.89 -3.33
C LEU A 67 1.13 18.80 -3.30
N VAL A 68 0.79 17.58 -2.92
CA VAL A 68 1.72 16.45 -2.79
C VAL A 68 1.56 15.44 -3.92
N SER A 69 2.62 14.67 -4.21
CA SER A 69 2.53 13.54 -5.12
C SER A 69 3.30 12.31 -4.64
N PHE A 70 2.75 11.15 -4.95
CA PHE A 70 3.42 9.86 -4.80
C PHE A 70 3.19 9.03 -6.05
N ALA A 71 4.26 8.63 -6.71
CA ALA A 71 4.19 7.86 -7.94
C ALA A 71 5.17 6.69 -7.99
N ILE A 72 4.72 5.58 -8.57
CA ILE A 72 5.53 4.43 -8.96
C ILE A 72 5.37 4.25 -10.46
N LYS A 73 6.39 4.72 -11.20
CA LYS A 73 6.43 4.68 -12.66
C LYS A 73 7.06 3.40 -13.19
N ASP A 74 8.02 2.83 -12.46
CA ASP A 74 8.57 1.49 -12.70
C ASP A 74 9.31 1.01 -11.45
N GLY A 75 8.78 -0.03 -10.80
CA GLY A 75 9.43 -0.65 -9.65
C GLY A 75 8.83 -2.00 -9.29
N LEU A 76 9.64 -2.90 -8.73
CA LEU A 76 9.25 -4.25 -8.32
C LEU A 76 9.18 -4.36 -6.80
N PHE A 77 8.07 -4.91 -6.30
CA PHE A 77 7.91 -5.31 -4.90
C PHE A 77 7.77 -6.82 -4.86
N SER A 78 8.84 -7.51 -4.43
CA SER A 78 8.89 -8.98 -4.36
C SER A 78 9.09 -9.47 -2.94
N LYS A 79 8.28 -10.42 -2.51
CA LYS A 79 8.39 -11.16 -1.23
C LYS A 79 8.45 -10.25 0.00
N CYS A 80 7.91 -9.05 -0.08
CA CYS A 80 7.85 -8.13 1.02
C CYS A 80 6.73 -8.52 2.00
N LYS A 81 6.90 -8.19 3.28
CA LYS A 81 6.03 -8.70 4.34
C LYS A 81 5.68 -7.68 5.42
N ALA A 82 4.40 -7.63 5.79
CA ALA A 82 3.92 -6.91 6.96
C ALA A 82 3.35 -7.88 7.99
N THR A 83 4.02 -7.99 9.15
CA THR A 83 3.68 -8.95 10.21
C THR A 83 3.04 -8.26 11.41
N SER A 84 1.87 -8.75 11.82
CA SER A 84 1.26 -8.44 13.12
C SER A 84 1.32 -9.66 14.03
N LEU A 85 1.58 -9.42 15.32
CA LEU A 85 1.68 -10.48 16.35
C LEU A 85 0.48 -10.47 17.30
N LEU A 86 -0.42 -9.49 17.16
CA LEU A 86 -1.55 -9.25 18.07
C LEU A 86 -2.86 -9.15 17.27
N THR A 87 -3.93 -9.71 17.82
CA THR A 87 -5.27 -9.62 17.23
C THR A 87 -5.85 -8.22 17.42
N ASN A 88 -6.69 -7.76 16.48
CA ASN A 88 -7.37 -6.46 16.52
C ASN A 88 -6.46 -5.22 16.57
N THR A 89 -5.30 -5.26 15.89
CA THR A 89 -4.39 -4.11 15.81
C THR A 89 -4.38 -3.50 14.42
N LEU A 90 -4.03 -2.22 14.30
CA LEU A 90 -3.85 -1.52 13.03
C LEU A 90 -2.49 -1.85 12.38
N SER A 91 -2.05 -3.10 12.49
CA SER A 91 -0.74 -3.61 12.04
C SER A 91 -0.93 -4.82 11.14
N GLY A 92 0.09 -5.22 10.40
CA GLY A 92 0.05 -6.38 9.51
C GLY A 92 -0.67 -6.11 8.19
N PHE A 93 -0.69 -4.85 7.74
CA PHE A 93 -1.31 -4.43 6.49
C PHE A 93 -0.26 -3.91 5.50
N GLY A 94 -0.48 -4.14 4.20
CA GLY A 94 0.38 -3.60 3.15
C GLY A 94 1.73 -4.30 3.10
N GLY A 95 1.76 -5.56 2.66
CA GLY A 95 2.99 -6.37 2.67
C GLY A 95 4.12 -5.78 1.83
N GLY A 96 3.80 -5.07 0.75
CA GLY A 96 4.73 -4.19 0.06
C GLY A 96 4.63 -2.76 0.57
N ILE A 97 3.44 -2.15 0.43
CA ILE A 97 3.21 -0.72 0.61
C ILE A 97 1.98 -0.50 1.49
N PHE A 98 2.12 0.39 2.46
CA PHE A 98 1.00 0.95 3.22
C PHE A 98 0.95 2.46 3.00
N ILE A 99 -0.21 2.99 2.62
CA ILE A 99 -0.44 4.42 2.43
C ILE A 99 -1.59 4.82 3.34
N ALA A 100 -1.36 5.79 4.21
CA ALA A 100 -2.42 6.47 4.94
C ALA A 100 -2.17 7.97 4.93
N GLY A 101 -3.20 8.73 5.26
CA GLY A 101 -3.08 10.16 5.20
C GLY A 101 -4.29 10.90 5.71
N SER A 102 -4.15 12.21 5.76
CA SER A 102 -5.22 13.14 6.11
C SER A 102 -5.56 14.03 4.91
N GLY A 103 -6.68 14.75 5.01
CA GLY A 103 -7.16 15.65 3.96
C GLY A 103 -7.91 14.93 2.83
N ASP A 104 -8.51 15.74 1.96
CA ASP A 104 -9.37 15.25 0.88
C ASP A 104 -8.61 15.19 -0.44
N TYR A 105 -8.32 13.97 -0.88
CA TYR A 105 -7.65 13.75 -2.15
C TYR A 105 -8.55 14.14 -3.33
N SER A 106 -8.02 14.97 -4.23
CA SER A 106 -8.66 15.24 -5.52
C SER A 106 -8.19 14.24 -6.57
N VAL A 107 -9.06 13.33 -6.99
CA VAL A 107 -8.76 12.31 -8.02
C VAL A 107 -8.35 12.92 -9.37
N GLN A 108 -8.87 14.11 -9.69
CA GLN A 108 -8.52 14.84 -10.91
C GLN A 108 -7.06 15.31 -10.93
N SER A 109 -6.42 15.41 -9.76
CA SER A 109 -5.02 15.82 -9.65
C SER A 109 -4.04 14.81 -10.25
N LYS A 110 -4.42 13.51 -10.30
CA LYS A 110 -3.58 12.40 -10.78
C LYS A 110 -2.22 12.29 -10.06
N ARG A 111 -2.11 12.83 -8.84
CA ARG A 111 -0.85 12.90 -8.10
C ARG A 111 -0.52 11.64 -7.31
N LEU A 112 -1.48 10.73 -7.16
CA LEU A 112 -1.28 9.37 -6.66
C LEU A 112 -1.38 8.39 -7.84
N ASP A 113 -0.23 7.88 -8.30
CA ASP A 113 -0.13 7.05 -9.51
C ASP A 113 0.78 5.83 -9.28
N LEU A 114 0.19 4.63 -9.16
CA LEU A 114 0.93 3.40 -8.87
C LEU A 114 0.95 2.43 -10.06
N LYS A 115 0.62 2.90 -11.26
CA LYS A 115 0.42 2.04 -12.45
C LYS A 115 1.67 1.29 -12.90
N GLY A 116 2.86 1.80 -12.58
CA GLY A 116 4.14 1.21 -12.98
C GLY A 116 4.68 0.18 -12.00
N MET A 117 3.91 -0.17 -10.96
CA MET A 117 4.33 -1.11 -9.95
C MET A 117 4.15 -2.56 -10.42
N LYS A 118 5.22 -3.34 -10.35
CA LYS A 118 5.24 -4.79 -10.52
C LYS A 118 5.24 -5.47 -9.16
N ILE A 119 4.56 -6.61 -9.05
CA ILE A 119 4.32 -7.29 -7.77
C ILE A 119 4.67 -8.77 -7.87
N ASP A 120 5.26 -9.33 -6.82
CA ASP A 120 5.57 -10.75 -6.73
C ASP A 120 5.51 -11.24 -5.27
N LEU A 121 4.64 -12.19 -4.95
CA LEU A 121 4.66 -12.95 -3.69
C LEU A 121 4.72 -12.14 -2.37
N ASN A 122 4.18 -10.92 -2.34
CA ASN A 122 4.10 -10.15 -1.09
C ASN A 122 3.04 -10.73 -0.14
N THR A 123 3.22 -10.56 1.17
CA THR A 123 2.29 -11.09 2.18
C THR A 123 2.02 -10.10 3.31
N ALA A 124 0.82 -10.16 3.89
CA ALA A 124 0.43 -9.33 5.02
C ALA A 124 -0.43 -10.17 5.96
N THR A 125 -0.21 -10.05 7.28
CA THR A 125 -0.97 -10.84 8.27
C THR A 125 -2.47 -10.56 8.21
N GLN A 126 -2.87 -9.29 8.07
CA GLN A 126 -4.26 -8.86 8.14
C GLN A 126 -4.87 -8.61 6.75
N GLY A 127 -4.18 -7.90 5.86
CA GLY A 127 -4.75 -7.58 4.55
C GLY A 127 -3.87 -6.68 3.70
N GLY A 128 -4.22 -6.53 2.42
CA GLY A 128 -3.41 -5.79 1.45
C GLY A 128 -2.04 -6.45 1.26
N GLN A 129 -2.03 -7.66 0.69
CA GLN A 129 -0.81 -8.48 0.57
C GLN A 129 0.34 -7.69 -0.08
N THR A 130 0.05 -6.88 -1.09
CA THR A 130 1.01 -5.88 -1.59
C THR A 130 0.67 -4.49 -1.09
N LEU A 131 -0.51 -3.95 -1.42
CA LEU A 131 -0.88 -2.56 -1.14
C LEU A 131 -2.05 -2.49 -0.16
N TYR A 132 -1.96 -1.60 0.80
CA TYR A 132 -3.09 -1.19 1.65
C TYR A 132 -3.16 0.34 1.70
N VAL A 133 -4.33 0.91 1.40
CA VAL A 133 -4.53 2.36 1.31
C VAL A 133 -5.68 2.81 2.20
N VAL A 134 -5.45 3.84 3.00
CA VAL A 134 -6.46 4.49 3.85
C VAL A 134 -6.59 5.95 3.42
N MET A 135 -7.72 6.29 2.80
CA MET A 135 -8.03 7.64 2.33
C MET A 135 -9.54 7.86 2.13
N ASN A 136 -10.01 9.11 2.23
CA ASN A 136 -11.44 9.45 2.11
C ASN A 136 -12.03 9.19 0.71
N LYS A 137 -11.22 9.32 -0.35
CA LYS A 137 -11.66 9.18 -1.75
C LYS A 137 -11.21 7.87 -2.39
N LEU A 138 -11.04 6.81 -1.60
CA LEU A 138 -10.49 5.52 -2.07
C LEU A 138 -11.32 4.94 -3.23
N LYS A 139 -12.65 4.83 -3.04
CA LYS A 139 -13.56 4.34 -4.09
C LYS A 139 -13.53 5.19 -5.36
N GLU A 140 -13.45 6.52 -5.23
CA GLU A 140 -13.35 7.41 -6.39
C GLU A 140 -12.02 7.21 -7.11
N TRP A 141 -10.91 7.14 -6.37
CA TRP A 141 -9.58 6.92 -6.94
C TRP A 141 -9.47 5.56 -7.65
N CYS A 142 -9.99 4.49 -7.06
CA CYS A 142 -10.02 3.16 -7.66
C CYS A 142 -10.89 3.08 -8.92
N ASN A 143 -11.92 3.92 -9.05
CA ASN A 143 -12.80 3.96 -10.23
C ASN A 143 -12.37 5.01 -11.26
N TYR A 144 -11.40 5.86 -10.92
CA TYR A 144 -10.95 6.93 -11.80
C TYR A 144 -10.09 6.38 -12.95
N GLY A 145 -10.32 6.91 -14.16
CA GLY A 145 -9.68 6.41 -15.37
C GLY A 145 -10.36 5.17 -15.97
N ILE A 146 -9.64 4.38 -16.76
CA ILE A 146 -10.21 3.18 -17.39
C ILE A 146 -9.94 1.96 -16.50
N ALA A 147 -10.98 1.48 -15.82
CA ALA A 147 -10.95 0.25 -15.02
C ALA A 147 -9.82 0.24 -13.96
N GLY A 148 -9.71 1.32 -13.17
CA GLY A 148 -8.76 1.41 -12.05
C GLY A 148 -7.30 1.55 -12.47
N GLU A 149 -7.03 2.21 -13.59
CA GLU A 149 -5.70 2.35 -14.24
C GLU A 149 -4.54 2.72 -13.31
N TYR A 150 -4.82 3.40 -12.19
CA TYR A 150 -3.83 3.83 -11.20
C TYR A 150 -3.51 2.78 -10.11
N VAL A 151 -4.25 1.65 -10.07
CA VAL A 151 -4.17 0.61 -9.01
C VAL A 151 -4.38 -0.84 -9.56
N LYS A 152 -4.64 -0.99 -10.86
CA LYS A 152 -5.32 -2.16 -11.48
C LYS A 152 -4.69 -3.54 -11.26
N GLU A 153 -3.37 -3.66 -11.28
CA GLU A 153 -2.70 -4.98 -11.21
C GLU A 153 -2.86 -5.69 -9.85
N LEU A 154 -3.28 -4.97 -8.81
CA LEU A 154 -3.53 -5.53 -7.48
C LEU A 154 -4.91 -6.19 -7.33
N TYR A 155 -5.85 -5.86 -8.23
CA TYR A 155 -7.24 -6.32 -8.16
C TYR A 155 -7.44 -7.74 -8.73
N SER A 156 -6.63 -8.13 -9.73
CA SER A 156 -6.89 -9.35 -10.51
C SER A 156 -6.34 -10.63 -9.89
N ASN A 157 -5.38 -10.56 -8.95
CA ASN A 157 -4.61 -11.74 -8.54
C ASN A 157 -5.06 -12.39 -7.22
N ASN A 158 -5.98 -11.78 -6.45
CA ASN A 158 -6.32 -12.24 -5.09
C ASN A 158 -7.77 -12.72 -4.88
N VAL A 159 -8.64 -12.73 -5.90
CA VAL A 159 -10.07 -13.09 -5.73
C VAL A 159 -10.29 -14.61 -5.52
N LYS A 160 -9.24 -15.44 -5.46
CA LYS A 160 -9.39 -16.88 -5.18
C LYS A 160 -9.33 -17.28 -3.70
N GLN A 161 -9.15 -16.37 -2.74
CA GLN A 161 -9.16 -16.77 -1.33
C GLN A 161 -9.95 -15.82 -0.41
N ASN A 162 -10.85 -16.43 0.36
CA ASN A 162 -11.53 -15.96 1.57
C ASN A 162 -12.92 -15.31 1.41
N LYS A 163 -13.93 -16.20 1.32
CA LYS A 163 -15.24 -16.02 1.96
C LYS A 163 -15.07 -16.20 3.48
N ALA A 164 -14.88 -15.12 4.24
CA ALA A 164 -15.31 -15.01 5.65
C ALA A 164 -14.74 -13.72 6.26
N LEU A 165 -15.57 -12.68 6.42
CA LEU A 165 -15.77 -11.97 7.70
C LEU A 165 -16.78 -10.83 7.50
N ASN A 166 -17.98 -11.01 8.06
CA ASN A 166 -18.95 -9.94 8.27
C ASN A 166 -18.66 -9.24 9.61
N HIS A 167 -18.98 -7.94 9.66
CA HIS A 167 -19.12 -7.05 10.82
C HIS A 167 -17.87 -6.31 11.34
N LYS A 168 -17.68 -5.04 10.91
CA LYS A 168 -17.92 -3.82 11.71
C LYS A 168 -17.71 -2.55 10.86
N LYS A 169 -18.53 -1.53 11.15
CA LYS A 169 -18.69 -0.27 10.40
C LYS A 169 -17.55 0.73 10.61
N GLU A 170 -17.36 1.54 9.57
CA GLU A 170 -16.64 2.82 9.43
C GLU A 170 -15.10 2.79 9.20
N ALA A 171 -14.75 3.20 7.96
CA ALA A 171 -13.42 3.59 7.44
C ALA A 171 -12.31 2.52 7.33
N ALA A 172 -12.60 1.42 6.65
CA ALA A 172 -11.62 0.61 5.92
C ALA A 172 -12.36 -0.20 4.86
N GLU A 173 -12.37 0.24 3.60
CA GLU A 173 -12.80 -0.66 2.52
C GLU A 173 -11.64 -1.62 2.26
N GLU A 174 -11.76 -2.86 2.77
CA GLU A 174 -11.02 -3.98 2.20
C GLU A 174 -11.29 -4.00 0.70
N LEU A 175 -10.23 -4.15 -0.10
CA LEU A 175 -10.33 -4.27 -1.55
C LEU A 175 -10.99 -5.60 -1.93
N TYR A 176 -12.32 -5.67 -1.82
CA TYR A 176 -13.14 -6.82 -2.19
C TYR A 176 -14.25 -6.35 -3.14
N ILE A 177 -13.99 -6.38 -4.45
CA ILE A 177 -15.07 -6.21 -5.44
C ILE A 177 -14.96 -7.30 -6.52
N LEU A 178 -15.98 -8.14 -6.48
CA LEU A 178 -16.47 -9.04 -7.54
C LEU A 178 -16.66 -8.25 -8.85
N ILE A 179 -16.03 -8.69 -9.94
CA ILE A 179 -16.53 -8.39 -11.30
C ILE A 179 -16.55 -9.71 -12.10
N SER A 180 -17.64 -10.44 -11.96
CA SER A 180 -18.30 -11.22 -13.02
C SER A 180 -19.75 -11.34 -12.55
N THR A 181 -20.78 -11.00 -13.32
CA THR A 181 -20.96 -11.24 -14.75
C THR A 181 -21.78 -10.12 -15.39
N LEU A 182 -21.26 -9.56 -16.49
CA LEU A 182 -22.12 -9.21 -17.63
C LEU A 182 -22.26 -10.49 -18.46
N GLU A 183 -23.31 -11.24 -18.14
CA GLU A 183 -24.23 -12.00 -18.99
C GLU A 183 -25.27 -12.66 -18.06
#